data_AF-A0A938HCP7-F1
#
_entry.id   AF-A0A938HCP7-F1
#
_cell.length_a   1.000
_cell.length_b   1.000
_cell.length_c   1.000
_cell.angle_alpha   90.00
_cell.angle_beta   90.00
_cell.angle_gamma   90.00
#
_symmetry.space_group_name_H-M   'P 1'
#
loop_
_entity.id
_entity.type
_entity.pdbx_description
1 polymer ?
#
loop_
_entity_poly.entity_id
_entity_poly.type
_entity_poly.pdbx_seq_one_letter_code
_entity_poly.pdbx_strand_id
1 'polypeptide(L)' 'LSYDGVGSAYAIQAGRELRVLVEAEKVSDQRAEELSFTISQRIQTEMTYPGQVKVTVIREKRAVNYAK' A
#
# COMPACT_ATOMS: atom_id res chain seq x y z
N LEU A 1 11.34 -5.50 1.41
CA LEU A 1 10.38 -4.74 2.26
C LEU A 1 9.32 -5.72 2.74
N SER A 2 9.43 -6.22 3.97
CA SER A 2 8.40 -7.09 4.55
C SER A 2 7.86 -6.36 5.76
N TYR A 3 6.67 -5.77 5.59
CA TYR A 3 5.86 -5.29 6.70
C TYR A 3 4.88 -6.40 7.02
N ASP A 4 4.76 -6.75 8.30
CA ASP A 4 3.88 -7.83 8.72
C ASP A 4 2.42 -7.49 8.35
N GLY A 5 1.74 -8.43 7.66
CA GLY A 5 0.40 -8.22 7.10
C GLY A 5 0.35 -7.56 5.70
N VAL A 6 1.46 -7.11 5.13
CA VAL A 6 1.50 -6.62 3.74
C VAL A 6 1.64 -7.81 2.80
N GLY A 7 0.51 -8.26 2.26
CA GLY A 7 0.46 -9.39 1.32
C GLY A 7 1.19 -9.11 0.00
N SER A 8 1.06 -7.90 -0.56
CA SER A 8 1.83 -7.47 -1.75
C SER A 8 1.76 -5.95 -1.96
N ALA A 9 2.92 -5.27 -2.02
CA ALA A 9 3.00 -3.86 -2.39
C ALA A 9 3.37 -3.73 -3.87
N TYR A 10 2.44 -3.28 -4.72
CA TYR A 10 2.68 -3.08 -6.15
C TYR A 10 2.80 -1.59 -6.46
N ALA A 11 3.95 -1.14 -6.96
CA ALA A 11 4.04 0.20 -7.53
C ALA A 11 3.34 0.23 -8.89
N ILE A 12 2.14 0.83 -8.95
CA ILE A 12 1.46 1.08 -10.23
C ILE A 12 2.04 2.36 -10.84
N GLN A 13 2.81 2.21 -11.89
CA GLN A 13 3.65 3.24 -12.50
C GLN A 13 2.85 4.22 -13.40
N ALA A 14 2.77 5.49 -12.98
CA ALA A 14 2.58 6.68 -13.84
C ALA A 14 3.06 7.99 -13.17
N GLY A 15 4.10 7.91 -12.33
CA GLY A 15 4.91 9.06 -11.93
C GLY A 15 4.63 9.69 -10.57
N ARG A 16 3.41 9.60 -10.00
CA ARG A 16 3.07 10.24 -8.71
C ARG A 16 2.02 9.54 -7.84
N GLU A 17 1.70 8.28 -8.09
CA GLU A 17 0.78 7.52 -7.24
C GLU A 17 1.35 6.13 -6.93
N LEU A 18 1.34 5.76 -5.64
CA LEU A 18 1.69 4.45 -5.13
C LEU A 18 0.46 3.83 -4.47
N ARG A 19 0.04 2.66 -4.95
CA ARG A 19 -1.05 1.89 -4.34
C ARG A 19 -0.51 0.64 -3.65
N VAL A 20 -0.80 0.49 -2.37
CA VAL A 20 -0.38 -0.66 -1.57
C VAL A 20 -1.61 -1.47 -1.22
N LEU A 21 -1.67 -2.73 -1.65
CA LEU A 21 -2.78 -3.61 -1.31
C LEU A 21 -2.41 -4.45 -0.09
N VAL A 22 -3.30 -4.51 0.87
CA VAL A 22 -3.13 -5.29 2.10
C VAL A 22 -4.35 -6.16 2.36
N GLU A 23 -4.14 -7.27 3.05
CA GLU A 23 -5.24 -8.16 3.45
C GLU A 23 -6.05 -7.50 4.58
N ALA A 24 -7.35 -7.31 4.37
CA ALA A 24 -8.22 -6.66 5.35
C ALA A 24 -8.27 -7.38 6.70
N GLU A 25 -8.03 -8.70 6.72
CA GLU A 25 -8.07 -9.52 7.94
C GLU A 25 -6.78 -9.42 8.77
N LYS A 26 -5.67 -9.00 8.17
CA LYS A 26 -4.36 -8.89 8.85
C LYS A 26 -3.99 -7.47 9.25
N VAL A 27 -4.59 -6.47 8.60
CA VAL A 27 -4.27 -5.05 8.79
C VAL A 27 -5.52 -4.31 9.24
N SER A 28 -5.46 -3.63 10.39
CA SER A 28 -6.53 -2.76 10.90
C SER A 28 -6.58 -1.42 10.15
N ASP A 29 -7.65 -0.64 10.33
CA ASP A 29 -7.76 0.71 9.76
C ASP A 29 -6.62 1.62 10.24
N GLN A 30 -6.38 1.66 11.55
CA GLN A 30 -5.29 2.43 12.14
C GLN A 30 -3.93 2.02 11.57
N ARG A 31 -3.69 0.71 11.40
CA ARG A 31 -2.41 0.24 10.85
C ARG A 31 -2.27 0.60 9.36
N ALA A 32 -3.36 0.62 8.60
CA ALA A 32 -3.35 1.06 7.21
C ALA A 32 -3.02 2.57 7.09
N GLU A 33 -3.56 3.40 7.99
CA GLU A 33 -3.21 4.82 8.09
C GLU A 33 -1.71 5.00 8.38
N GLU A 34 -1.19 4.33 9.41
CA GLU A 34 0.23 4.34 9.78
C GLU A 34 1.14 3.88 8.64
N LEU A 35 0.74 2.84 7.91
CA LEU A 35 1.48 2.32 6.75
C LEU A 35 1.55 3.37 5.63
N SER A 36 0.42 4.01 5.31
CA SER A 36 0.39 5.04 4.25
C SER A 36 1.32 6.21 4.59
N PHE A 37 1.31 6.65 5.85
CA PHE A 37 2.17 7.72 6.34
C PHE A 37 3.64 7.31 6.33
N THR A 38 3.97 6.15 6.90
CA THR A 38 5.35 5.64 6.97
C THR A 38 5.97 5.47 5.58
N ILE A 39 5.20 4.93 4.63
CA ILE A 39 5.66 4.75 3.25
C ILE A 39 5.87 6.11 2.57
N SER A 40 4.99 7.09 2.79
CA SER A 40 5.16 8.44 2.25
C SER A 40 6.43 9.12 2.77
N GLN A 41 6.73 9.00 4.06
CA GLN A 41 7.95 9.53 4.69
C GLN A 41 9.19 8.85 4.11
N ARG A 42 9.15 7.53 3.94
CA ARG A 42 10.25 6.77 3.36
C ARG A 42 10.54 7.20 1.92
N ILE A 43 9.50 7.38 1.09
CA ILE A 43 9.66 7.87 -0.29
C ILE A 43 10.30 9.26 -0.30
N GLN A 44 9.85 10.16 0.59
CA GLN A 44 10.42 11.50 0.73
C GLN A 44 11.91 11.46 1.11
N THR A 45 12.33 10.46 1.88
CA THR A 45 13.70 10.36 2.42
C THR A 45 14.66 9.59 1.50
N GLU A 46 14.21 8.48 0.90
CA GLU A 46 15.04 7.56 0.11
C GLU A 46 15.07 7.90 -1.38
N MET A 47 14.06 8.59 -1.90
CA MET A 47 13.97 8.91 -3.32
C MET A 47 13.85 10.43 -3.47
N THR A 48 14.86 11.05 -4.09
CA THR A 48 14.83 12.47 -4.45
C THR A 48 13.86 12.68 -5.62
N TYR A 49 12.56 12.44 -5.40
CA TYR A 49 11.52 12.69 -6.39
C TYR A 49 11.08 14.14 -6.31
N PRO A 50 11.23 14.93 -7.39
CA PRO A 50 10.69 16.28 -7.44
C PRO A 50 9.16 16.21 -7.52
N GLY A 51 8.49 16.59 -6.43
CA GLY A 51 7.04 16.72 -6.34
C GLY A 51 6.39 15.83 -5.29
N GLN A 52 5.07 15.92 -5.18
CA GLN A 52 4.30 15.11 -4.24
C GLN A 52 4.00 13.73 -4.84
N VAL A 53 4.17 12.68 -4.03
CA VAL A 53 3.77 11.32 -4.35
C VAL A 53 2.58 10.96 -3.48
N LYS A 54 1.46 10.61 -4.10
CA LYS A 54 0.28 10.14 -3.39
C LYS A 54 0.45 8.66 -3.03
N VAL A 55 0.41 8.35 -1.73
CA VAL A 55 0.41 6.96 -1.26
C VAL A 55 -1.01 6.59 -0.84
N THR A 56 -1.52 5.48 -1.36
CA THR A 56 -2.85 4.97 -1.03
C THR A 56 -2.73 3.52 -0.60
N VAL A 57 -3.14 3.22 0.64
CA VAL A 57 -3.23 1.85 1.15
C VAL A 57 -4.67 1.38 0.99
N ILE A 58 -4.87 0.24 0.34
CA ILE A 58 -6.18 -0.35 0.08
C ILE A 58 -6.25 -1.66 0.84
N ARG A 59 -7.18 -1.74 1.80
CA ARG A 59 -7.54 -2.98 2.48
C ARG A 59 -8.50 -3.76 1.59
N GLU A 60 -8.13 -4.97 1.20
CA GLU A 60 -8.90 -5.80 0.28
C GLU A 60 -9.30 -7.12 0.94
N LYS A 61 -10.56 -7.54 0.70
CA LYS A 61 -11.03 -8.91 0.93
C LYS A 61 -11.46 -9.48 -0.42
N ARG A 62 -10.80 -10.57 -0.84
CA ARG A 62 -11.16 -11.30 -2.07
C ARG A 62 -11.96 -12.55 -1.70
N ALA A 63 -13.16 -12.67 -2.25
CA ALA A 63 -13.94 -13.92 -2.23
C ALA A 63 -14.02 -14.44 -3.66
N VAL A 64 -13.63 -15.70 -3.86
CA VAL A 64 -13.59 -16.34 -5.18
C VAL A 64 -14.37 -17.65 -5.11
N ASN A 65 -15.33 -17.81 -6.02
CA ASN A 65 -16.13 -19.02 -6.17
C ASN A 65 -16.09 -19.46 -7.63
N TYR A 66 -16.03 -20.77 -7.85
CA TYR A 66 -16.07 -21.37 -9.18
C TYR A 66 -17.36 -22.15 -9.32
N ALA A 67 -18.11 -21.88 -10.39
CA ALA A 67 -19.21 -22.74 -10.83
C ALA A 67 -18.65 -23.77 -11.82
N LYS A 68 -19.29 -24.94 -11.87
CA LYS A 68 -18.99 -25.99 -12.86
C LYS A 68 -20.07 -26.01 -13.93
#